data_AF-A0A540V7H8-F1
#
_entry.id   AF-A0A540V7H8-F1
#
_cell.length_a   1.000
_cell.length_b   1.000
_cell.length_c   1.000
_cell.angle_alpha   90.00
_cell.angle_beta   90.00
_cell.angle_gamma   90.00
#
_symmetry.space_group_name_H-M   'P 1'
#
loop_
_entity.id
_entity.type
_entity.pdbx_description
1 polymer ?
#
loop_
_entity_poly.entity_id
_entity_poly.type
_entity_poly.pdbx_seq_one_letter_code
_entity_poly.pdbx_strand_id
1 'polypeptide(L)'
;ISGMFFLPFLFKDSAKTLKEASGPIITEDCNIFIRVNGQEDPIPLEEYVLGVVAAEMPADFHPEALKAQAIAARTYVLKATNNGQTPIEPTVVQQVFYDEDTRKANWQSTFEANEQKIREAVESTKGEVLKYNGELITAMFHSMSNGRTESSKNYSGTEIPYLQSVVSADFHAENYVMKKTLTLAEWNKLLKVNMNPDDIKKIQTKQNNTGRVDKVIIGDKQWTGREFRELLDLR
;
A
#
# COMPACT_ATOMS: atom_id res chain seq x y z
N ILE A 1 -32.49 -39.69 -34.23
CA ILE A 1 -31.04 -39.48 -34.05
C ILE A 1 -30.82 -38.03 -33.71
N SER A 2 -30.51 -37.75 -32.44
CA SER A 2 -29.61 -36.70 -31.95
C SER A 2 -29.92 -36.53 -30.45
N GLY A 3 -29.27 -37.36 -29.64
CA GLY A 3 -29.29 -37.24 -28.18
C GLY A 3 -28.25 -36.21 -27.78
N MET A 4 -28.70 -35.14 -27.12
CA MET A 4 -27.84 -34.08 -26.60
C MET A 4 -27.28 -34.56 -25.25
N PHE A 5 -26.00 -34.94 -25.26
CA PHE A 5 -25.26 -35.35 -24.07
C PHE A 5 -25.01 -34.14 -23.16
N PHE A 6 -25.58 -34.17 -21.96
CA PHE A 6 -25.14 -33.35 -20.84
C PHE A 6 -23.89 -33.99 -20.23
N LEU A 7 -22.74 -33.32 -20.32
CA LEU A 7 -21.58 -33.67 -19.50
C LEU A 7 -21.75 -33.02 -18.12
N PRO A 8 -21.85 -33.80 -17.02
CA PRO A 8 -21.75 -33.25 -15.69
C PRO A 8 -20.28 -32.88 -15.46
N PHE A 9 -20.01 -31.60 -15.24
CA PHE A 9 -18.73 -31.17 -14.67
C PHE A 9 -18.65 -31.69 -13.24
N LEU A 10 -17.84 -32.74 -13.05
CA LEU A 10 -17.35 -33.17 -11.75
C LEU A 10 -16.48 -32.04 -11.17
N PHE A 11 -17.04 -31.27 -10.23
CA PHE A 11 -16.24 -30.45 -9.33
C PHE A 11 -15.35 -31.39 -8.52
N LYS A 12 -14.06 -31.45 -8.88
CA LYS A 12 -13.05 -32.05 -8.04
C LYS A 12 -12.77 -31.06 -6.90
N ASP A 13 -13.38 -31.31 -5.75
CA ASP A 13 -13.03 -30.64 -4.50
C ASP A 13 -11.52 -30.78 -4.26
N SER A 14 -10.79 -29.70 -4.55
CA SER A 14 -9.48 -29.49 -3.96
C SER A 14 -9.67 -28.62 -2.73
N ALA A 15 -10.38 -29.16 -1.73
CA ALA A 15 -10.26 -28.71 -0.36
C ALA A 15 -8.84 -29.04 0.10
N LYS A 16 -7.89 -28.16 -0.22
CA LYS A 16 -6.59 -28.14 0.44
C LYS A 16 -6.85 -27.60 1.83
N THR A 17 -7.10 -28.50 2.78
CA THR A 17 -7.13 -28.18 4.20
C THR A 17 -5.79 -27.54 4.54
N LEU A 18 -5.79 -26.22 4.77
CA LEU A 18 -4.65 -25.54 5.35
C LEU A 18 -4.49 -26.14 6.76
N LYS A 19 -3.40 -26.88 6.97
CA LYS A 19 -3.01 -27.29 8.32
C LYS A 19 -2.73 -26.02 9.09
N GLU A 20 -3.53 -25.76 10.13
CA GLU A 20 -3.15 -24.81 11.17
C GLU A 20 -1.78 -25.22 11.70
N ALA A 21 -0.84 -24.28 11.69
CA ALA A 21 0.49 -24.48 12.21
C ALA A 21 0.40 -24.54 13.74
N SER A 22 0.22 -25.73 14.30
CA SER A 22 0.33 -25.97 15.74
C SER A 22 1.81 -26.05 16.15
N GLY A 23 2.47 -24.89 16.15
CA GLY A 23 3.76 -24.69 16.84
C GLY A 23 3.51 -24.20 18.27
N PRO A 24 4.43 -24.42 19.21
CA PRO A 24 4.35 -23.77 20.52
C PRO A 24 4.27 -22.26 20.32
N ILE A 25 3.22 -21.64 20.86
CA ILE A 25 3.09 -20.19 20.94
C ILE A 25 4.19 -19.73 21.88
N ILE A 26 5.30 -19.25 21.32
CA ILE A 26 6.35 -18.60 22.10
C ILE A 26 5.79 -17.24 22.49
N THR A 27 5.18 -17.16 23.68
CA THR A 27 4.76 -15.92 24.32
C THR A 27 5.94 -15.32 25.10
N GLU A 28 7.07 -15.12 24.44
CA GLU A 28 7.97 -14.08 24.94
C GLU A 28 7.36 -12.76 24.49
N ASP A 29 6.87 -11.96 25.44
CA ASP A 29 6.57 -10.55 25.21
C ASP A 29 7.89 -9.87 24.77
N CYS A 30 8.18 -9.97 23.47
CA CYS A 30 9.28 -9.27 22.86
C CYS A 30 8.84 -7.81 22.79
N ASN A 31 9.23 -7.03 23.80
CA ASN A 31 9.04 -5.59 23.80
C ASN A 31 9.97 -4.97 22.74
N ILE A 32 9.55 -5.05 21.49
CA ILE A 32 10.23 -4.41 20.36
C ILE A 32 9.90 -2.93 20.40
N PHE A 33 10.94 -2.11 20.26
CA PHE A 33 10.82 -0.67 20.10
C PHE A 33 11.30 -0.25 18.72
N ILE A 34 10.59 0.68 18.11
CA ILE A 34 10.90 1.25 16.81
C ILE A 34 11.54 2.62 17.00
N ARG A 35 12.73 2.79 16.43
CA ARG A 35 13.39 4.09 16.34
C ARG A 35 12.91 4.80 15.08
N VAL A 36 12.24 5.93 15.24
CA VAL A 36 11.75 6.74 14.13
C VAL A 36 12.62 7.98 14.02
N ASN A 37 13.14 8.26 12.83
CA ASN A 37 13.96 9.45 12.63
C ASN A 37 13.12 10.72 12.84
N GLY A 38 13.66 11.65 13.65
CA GLY A 38 12.95 12.85 14.09
C GLY A 38 12.15 12.71 15.39
N GLN A 39 12.05 11.51 15.95
CA GLN A 39 11.50 11.27 17.29
C GLN A 39 12.65 11.10 18.29
N GLU A 40 12.51 11.65 19.50
CA GLU A 40 13.56 11.60 20.52
C GLU A 40 13.70 10.20 21.12
N ASP A 41 12.58 9.55 21.43
CA ASP A 41 12.54 8.26 22.11
C ASP A 41 12.05 7.12 21.21
N PRO A 42 12.60 5.89 21.37
CA PRO A 42 12.05 4.70 20.73
C PRO A 42 10.61 4.43 21.16
N ILE A 43 9.75 4.06 20.21
CA ILE A 43 8.31 3.87 20.42
C ILE A 43 8.00 2.38 20.52
N PRO A 44 7.17 1.92 21.48
CA PRO A 44 6.70 0.53 21.50
C PRO A 44 6.08 0.12 20.17
N LEU A 45 6.38 -1.09 19.67
CA LEU A 45 5.94 -1.55 18.35
C LEU A 45 4.44 -1.34 18.10
N GLU A 46 3.59 -1.71 19.06
CA GLU A 46 2.14 -1.62 18.88
C GLU A 46 1.65 -0.15 18.86
N GLU A 47 2.30 0.75 19.60
CA GLU A 47 1.99 2.18 19.53
C GLU A 47 2.49 2.80 18.20
N TYR A 48 3.63 2.32 17.69
CA TYR A 48 4.08 2.69 16.35
C TYR A 48 3.08 2.23 15.27
N VAL A 49 2.62 0.98 15.33
CA VAL A 49 1.64 0.41 14.39
C VAL A 49 0.34 1.19 14.45
N LEU A 50 -0.14 1.57 15.63
CA LEU A 50 -1.31 2.44 15.78
C LEU A 50 -1.12 3.78 15.07
N GLY A 51 0.01 4.45 15.30
CA GLY A 51 0.32 5.72 14.63
C GLY A 51 0.41 5.60 13.10
N VAL A 52 0.87 4.46 12.58
CA VAL A 52 0.85 4.19 11.13
C VAL A 52 -0.56 3.94 10.61
N VAL A 53 -1.38 3.13 11.28
CA VAL A 53 -2.77 2.88 10.84
C VAL A 53 -3.57 4.20 10.83
N ALA A 54 -3.37 5.04 11.84
CA ALA A 54 -3.98 6.37 11.93
C ALA A 54 -3.54 7.32 10.81
N ALA A 55 -2.31 7.19 10.32
CA ALA A 55 -1.77 8.01 9.25
C ALA A 55 -2.19 7.55 7.84
N GLU A 56 -2.28 6.23 7.64
CA GLU A 56 -2.42 5.62 6.32
C GLU A 56 -3.88 5.29 5.96
N MET A 57 -4.77 5.20 6.95
CA MET A 57 -6.14 4.77 6.71
C MET A 57 -7.18 5.59 7.50
N PRO A 58 -8.28 6.01 6.87
CA PRO A 58 -9.37 6.68 7.58
C PRO A 58 -9.95 5.80 8.69
N ALA A 59 -10.15 6.40 9.88
CA ALA A 59 -10.64 5.68 11.05
C ALA A 59 -12.07 5.12 10.87
N ASP A 60 -12.86 5.65 9.94
CA ASP A 60 -14.22 5.19 9.63
C ASP A 60 -14.26 3.89 8.81
N PHE A 61 -13.13 3.44 8.27
CA PHE A 61 -13.03 2.18 7.54
C PHE A 61 -13.48 0.98 8.38
N HIS A 62 -13.87 -0.09 7.69
CA HIS A 62 -14.36 -1.31 8.33
C HIS A 62 -13.29 -1.90 9.29
N PRO A 63 -13.66 -2.42 10.48
CA PRO A 63 -12.69 -2.96 11.44
C PRO A 63 -11.72 -3.99 10.85
N GLU A 64 -12.21 -4.88 9.99
CA GLU A 64 -11.36 -5.87 9.31
C GLU A 64 -10.33 -5.24 8.35
N ALA A 65 -10.63 -4.07 7.76
CA ALA A 65 -9.65 -3.33 6.98
C ALA A 65 -8.56 -2.76 7.91
N LEU A 66 -8.95 -2.17 9.05
CA LEU A 66 -8.02 -1.66 10.08
C LEU A 66 -7.09 -2.76 10.61
N LYS A 67 -7.62 -3.96 10.86
CA LYS A 67 -6.84 -5.14 11.24
C LYS A 67 -5.85 -5.55 10.15
N ALA A 68 -6.29 -5.64 8.89
CA ALA A 68 -5.40 -5.96 7.78
C ALA A 68 -4.26 -4.95 7.62
N GLN A 69 -4.57 -3.65 7.78
CA GLN A 69 -3.56 -2.59 7.75
C GLN A 69 -2.60 -2.68 8.94
N ALA A 70 -3.07 -3.00 10.15
CA ALA A 70 -2.22 -3.19 11.32
C ALA A 70 -1.21 -4.32 11.10
N ILE A 71 -1.65 -5.48 10.59
CA ILE A 71 -0.79 -6.62 10.26
C ILE A 71 0.24 -6.24 9.18
N ALA A 72 -0.20 -5.57 8.11
CA ALA A 72 0.69 -5.11 7.04
C ALA A 72 1.74 -4.13 7.58
N ALA A 73 1.31 -3.15 8.38
CA ALA A 73 2.17 -2.14 8.95
C ALA A 73 3.22 -2.74 9.90
N ARG A 74 2.79 -3.64 10.80
CA ARG A 74 3.66 -4.39 11.71
C ARG A 74 4.69 -5.22 10.95
N THR A 75 4.25 -5.92 9.91
CA THR A 75 5.15 -6.73 9.08
C THR A 75 6.19 -5.85 8.38
N TYR A 76 5.77 -4.73 7.79
CA TYR A 76 6.65 -3.82 7.09
C TYR A 76 7.73 -3.26 8.02
N VAL A 77 7.34 -2.67 9.15
CA VAL A 77 8.29 -2.02 10.05
C VAL A 77 9.29 -3.03 10.60
N LEU A 78 8.86 -4.24 10.99
CA LEU A 78 9.75 -5.28 11.47
C LEU A 78 10.75 -5.73 10.39
N LYS A 79 10.30 -5.87 9.14
CA LYS A 79 11.22 -6.21 8.03
C LYS A 79 12.20 -5.08 7.74
N ALA A 80 11.72 -3.84 7.67
CA ALA A 80 12.51 -2.67 7.31
C ALA A 80 13.55 -2.29 8.38
N THR A 81 13.23 -2.54 9.66
CA THR A 81 14.08 -2.19 10.80
C THR A 81 14.93 -3.36 11.31
N ASN A 82 14.90 -4.51 10.64
CA ASN A 82 15.48 -5.76 11.16
C ASN A 82 15.05 -6.04 12.62
N ASN A 83 13.74 -6.02 12.86
CA ASN A 83 13.10 -6.15 14.17
C ASN A 83 13.52 -5.05 15.17
N GLY A 84 13.54 -3.79 14.73
CA GLY A 84 13.85 -2.62 15.57
C GLY A 84 15.34 -2.31 15.75
N GLN A 85 16.23 -3.05 15.10
CA GLN A 85 17.68 -2.84 15.18
C GLN A 85 18.17 -1.60 14.41
N THR A 86 17.45 -1.20 13.36
CA THR A 86 17.77 -0.01 12.56
C THR A 86 16.60 0.99 12.57
N PRO A 87 16.87 2.30 12.46
CA PRO A 87 15.80 3.29 12.42
C PRO A 87 14.98 3.25 11.13
N ILE A 88 13.79 3.82 11.16
CA ILE A 88 12.89 4.02 10.03
C ILE A 88 12.63 5.51 9.76
N GLU A 89 12.46 5.87 8.50
CA GLU A 89 12.08 7.22 8.05
C GLU A 89 10.55 7.31 7.93
N PRO A 90 9.88 8.26 8.59
CA PRO A 90 8.42 8.39 8.54
C PRO A 90 7.96 9.09 7.25
N THR A 91 8.21 8.48 6.09
CA THR A 91 7.94 9.05 4.76
C THR A 91 6.95 8.21 3.97
N VAL A 92 6.31 8.81 2.96
CA VAL A 92 5.45 8.10 2.00
C VAL A 92 6.18 6.98 1.22
N VAL A 93 7.51 7.00 1.19
CA VAL A 93 8.32 5.94 0.59
C VAL A 93 8.42 4.72 1.51
N GLN A 94 8.22 4.91 2.81
CA GLN A 94 8.20 3.86 3.82
C GLN A 94 6.83 3.78 4.46
N GLN A 95 6.63 4.41 5.61
CA GLN A 95 5.32 4.53 6.26
C GLN A 95 5.18 5.91 6.86
N VAL A 96 4.05 6.56 6.65
CA VAL A 96 3.70 7.76 7.39
C VAL A 96 3.34 7.34 8.82
N PHE A 97 3.82 8.11 9.79
CA PHE A 97 3.56 7.89 11.22
C PHE A 97 3.03 9.19 11.83
N TYR A 98 1.90 9.10 12.54
CA TYR A 98 1.37 10.18 13.37
C TYR A 98 1.53 9.83 14.85
N ASP A 99 2.29 10.66 15.57
CA ASP A 99 2.31 10.63 17.03
C ASP A 99 0.96 11.07 17.61
N GLU A 100 0.78 10.87 18.92
CA GLU A 100 -0.50 11.12 19.59
C GLU A 100 -0.94 12.59 19.45
N ASP A 101 0.00 13.55 19.55
CA ASP A 101 -0.30 14.97 19.41
C ASP A 101 -0.81 15.30 17.99
N THR A 102 -0.19 14.70 16.96
CA THR A 102 -0.66 14.81 15.57
C THR A 102 -2.04 14.17 15.40
N ARG A 103 -2.29 12.99 15.99
CA ARG A 103 -3.62 12.35 15.94
C ARG A 103 -4.69 13.19 16.64
N LYS A 104 -4.40 13.75 17.81
CA LYS A 104 -5.28 14.70 18.52
C LYS A 104 -5.58 15.93 17.68
N ALA A 105 -4.57 16.52 17.06
CA ALA A 105 -4.75 17.69 16.20
C ALA A 105 -5.61 17.39 14.96
N ASN A 106 -5.44 16.21 14.36
CA ASN A 106 -6.16 15.79 13.17
C ASN A 106 -7.63 15.42 13.45
N TRP A 107 -7.91 14.72 14.55
CA TRP A 107 -9.27 14.23 14.85
C TRP A 107 -10.07 15.14 15.77
N GLN A 108 -9.41 16.03 16.52
CA GLN A 108 -10.03 17.02 17.39
C GLN A 108 -11.10 16.38 18.30
N SER A 109 -12.36 16.77 18.17
CA SER A 109 -13.47 16.24 18.99
C SER A 109 -13.82 14.77 18.74
N THR A 110 -13.24 14.14 17.71
CA THR A 110 -13.42 12.71 17.40
C THR A 110 -12.22 11.86 17.81
N PHE A 111 -11.21 12.46 18.45
CA PHE A 111 -9.97 11.79 18.81
C PHE A 111 -10.19 10.51 19.59
N GLU A 112 -10.93 10.56 20.70
CA GLU A 112 -11.11 9.41 21.59
C GLU A 112 -11.77 8.23 20.89
N ALA A 113 -12.79 8.50 20.06
CA ALA A 113 -13.52 7.45 19.34
C ALA A 113 -12.66 6.81 18.22
N ASN A 114 -11.94 7.64 17.46
CA ASN A 114 -11.06 7.16 16.38
C ASN A 114 -9.86 6.39 16.93
N GLU A 115 -9.22 6.93 17.97
CA GLU A 115 -8.10 6.32 18.67
C GLU A 115 -8.49 4.95 19.24
N GLN A 116 -9.65 4.86 19.92
CA GLN A 116 -10.12 3.60 20.47
C GLN A 116 -10.36 2.56 19.38
N LYS A 117 -11.06 2.91 18.30
CA LYS A 117 -11.38 1.98 17.21
C LYS A 117 -10.11 1.44 16.53
N ILE A 118 -9.12 2.29 16.29
CA ILE A 118 -7.84 1.86 15.71
C ILE A 118 -7.07 1.01 16.70
N ARG A 119 -7.00 1.40 17.98
CA ARG A 119 -6.32 0.64 19.03
C ARG A 119 -6.89 -0.76 19.18
N GLU A 120 -8.20 -0.91 19.14
CA GLU A 120 -8.87 -2.23 19.15
C GLU A 120 -8.45 -3.11 17.96
N ALA A 121 -8.30 -2.54 16.76
CA ALA A 121 -7.82 -3.27 15.58
C ALA A 121 -6.34 -3.69 15.70
N VAL A 122 -5.50 -2.82 16.27
CA VAL A 122 -4.07 -3.12 16.50
C VAL A 122 -3.91 -4.21 17.54
N GLU A 123 -4.55 -4.07 18.70
CA GLU A 123 -4.43 -5.03 19.81
C GLU A 123 -5.04 -6.39 19.47
N SER A 124 -6.16 -6.42 18.74
CA SER A 124 -6.77 -7.69 18.30
C SER A 124 -5.94 -8.47 17.28
N THR A 125 -4.92 -7.84 16.69
CA THR A 125 -3.95 -8.47 15.77
C THR A 125 -2.52 -8.44 16.32
N LYS A 126 -2.36 -8.25 17.63
CA LYS A 126 -1.05 -8.14 18.28
C LYS A 126 -0.17 -9.34 17.94
N GLY A 127 1.04 -9.08 17.47
CA GLY A 127 2.01 -10.10 17.09
C GLY A 127 1.72 -10.83 15.76
N GLU A 128 0.59 -10.57 15.10
CA GLU A 128 0.32 -11.13 13.78
C GLU A 128 1.14 -10.42 12.70
N VAL A 129 1.79 -11.24 11.85
CA VAL A 129 2.69 -10.80 10.78
C VAL A 129 2.56 -11.68 9.55
N LEU A 130 2.86 -11.12 8.37
CA LEU A 130 2.84 -11.84 7.10
C LEU A 130 4.22 -12.41 6.78
N LYS A 131 4.25 -13.71 6.46
CA LYS A 131 5.49 -14.42 6.10
C LYS A 131 5.36 -15.14 4.77
N TYR A 132 6.46 -15.24 4.04
CA TYR A 132 6.62 -16.07 2.86
C TYR A 132 7.91 -16.89 3.02
N ASN A 133 7.81 -18.22 2.88
CA ASN A 133 8.93 -19.14 3.12
C ASN A 133 9.62 -18.96 4.50
N GLY A 134 8.84 -18.64 5.53
CA GLY A 134 9.34 -18.47 6.90
C GLY A 134 9.91 -17.08 7.21
N GLU A 135 10.11 -16.22 6.21
CA GLU A 135 10.62 -14.86 6.40
C GLU A 135 9.50 -13.81 6.33
N LEU A 136 9.66 -12.71 7.07
CA LEU A 136 8.78 -11.54 6.94
C LEU A 136 8.82 -11.01 5.51
N ILE A 137 7.63 -10.74 4.96
CA ILE A 137 7.51 -10.13 3.63
C ILE A 137 7.73 -8.62 3.70
N THR A 138 8.03 -8.01 2.56
CA THR A 138 7.84 -6.56 2.38
C THR A 138 6.36 -6.29 2.10
N ALA A 139 5.60 -5.98 3.16
CA ALA A 139 4.15 -5.75 3.09
C ALA A 139 3.82 -4.35 2.54
N MET A 140 4.04 -4.15 1.24
CA MET A 140 3.70 -2.90 0.56
C MET A 140 2.18 -2.73 0.45
N PHE A 141 1.69 -1.52 0.69
CA PHE A 141 0.29 -1.14 0.50
C PHE A 141 0.19 0.20 -0.23
N HIS A 142 -1.00 0.51 -0.74
CA HIS A 142 -1.29 1.79 -1.40
C HIS A 142 -2.78 2.09 -1.29
N SER A 143 -3.14 3.37 -1.36
CA SER A 143 -4.52 3.84 -1.12
C SER A 143 -5.55 3.23 -2.07
N MET A 144 -5.27 3.19 -3.37
CA MET A 144 -6.26 2.81 -4.37
C MET A 144 -5.61 2.29 -5.64
N SER A 145 -6.11 1.18 -6.17
CA SER A 145 -5.69 0.64 -7.46
C SER A 145 -6.48 1.23 -8.62
N ASN A 146 -6.04 0.97 -9.86
CA ASN A 146 -6.81 1.26 -11.08
C ASN A 146 -7.71 0.06 -11.49
N GLY A 147 -8.20 -0.71 -10.51
CA GLY A 147 -8.95 -1.96 -10.70
C GLY A 147 -8.10 -3.22 -10.63
N ARG A 148 -6.77 -3.05 -10.57
CA ARG A 148 -5.79 -4.13 -10.30
C ARG A 148 -4.59 -3.62 -9.53
N THR A 149 -4.06 -4.45 -8.63
CA THR A 149 -2.76 -4.17 -7.99
C THR A 149 -1.62 -4.25 -9.00
N GLU A 150 -0.51 -3.61 -8.69
CA GLU A 150 0.70 -3.68 -9.51
C GLU A 150 1.60 -4.84 -9.07
N SER A 151 2.32 -5.44 -10.02
CA SER A 151 3.38 -6.40 -9.71
C SER A 151 4.66 -5.69 -9.28
N SER A 152 5.39 -6.30 -8.36
CA SER A 152 6.75 -5.87 -7.98
C SER A 152 7.68 -5.72 -9.19
N LYS A 153 7.59 -6.63 -10.17
CA LYS A 153 8.38 -6.59 -11.40
C LYS A 153 8.15 -5.31 -12.21
N ASN A 154 6.90 -4.87 -12.34
CA ASN A 154 6.59 -3.63 -13.04
C ASN A 154 6.99 -2.39 -12.23
N TYR A 155 6.92 -2.47 -10.90
CA TYR A 155 7.20 -1.33 -10.02
C TYR A 155 8.70 -1.09 -9.77
N SER A 156 9.46 -2.14 -9.47
CA SER A 156 10.89 -2.08 -9.10
C SER A 156 11.81 -2.85 -10.04
N GLY A 157 11.28 -3.49 -11.08
CA GLY A 157 12.04 -4.39 -11.96
C GLY A 157 12.32 -5.76 -11.35
N THR A 158 12.01 -5.97 -10.07
CA THR A 158 12.34 -7.20 -9.34
C THR A 158 11.09 -8.03 -9.11
N GLU A 159 11.13 -9.30 -9.50
CA GLU A 159 10.00 -10.21 -9.33
C GLU A 159 9.97 -10.78 -7.91
N ILE A 160 8.88 -10.50 -7.18
CA ILE A 160 8.66 -10.95 -5.81
C ILE A 160 7.39 -11.82 -5.79
N PRO A 161 7.48 -13.11 -5.40
CA PRO A 161 6.39 -14.09 -5.58
C PRO A 161 5.03 -13.72 -4.96
N TYR A 162 5.03 -12.97 -3.85
CA TYR A 162 3.82 -12.53 -3.15
C TYR A 162 3.33 -11.13 -3.55
N LEU A 163 4.11 -10.37 -4.34
CA LEU A 163 3.72 -9.06 -4.88
C LEU A 163 3.42 -9.17 -6.37
N GLN A 164 2.27 -9.79 -6.65
CA GLN A 164 1.74 -10.05 -7.98
C GLN A 164 0.46 -9.26 -8.23
N SER A 165 0.13 -9.00 -9.50
CA SER A 165 -1.09 -8.27 -9.85
C SER A 165 -2.34 -9.13 -9.64
N VAL A 166 -3.24 -8.66 -8.78
CA VAL A 166 -4.58 -9.22 -8.55
C VAL A 166 -5.66 -8.20 -8.91
N VAL A 167 -6.89 -8.66 -9.14
CA VAL A 167 -8.05 -7.77 -9.33
C VAL A 167 -8.38 -7.08 -8.00
N SER A 168 -8.76 -5.82 -8.05
CA SER A 168 -9.30 -5.08 -6.90
C SER A 168 -10.57 -4.32 -7.31
N ALA A 169 -11.54 -4.25 -6.39
CA ALA A 169 -12.84 -3.62 -6.63
C ALA A 169 -12.87 -2.11 -6.29
N ASP A 170 -11.71 -1.45 -6.30
CA ASP A 170 -11.55 -0.04 -5.87
C ASP A 170 -12.32 0.96 -6.74
N PHE A 171 -12.86 0.54 -7.89
CA PHE A 171 -13.68 1.36 -8.77
C PHE A 171 -15.00 1.87 -8.13
N HIS A 172 -15.33 1.39 -6.94
CA HIS A 172 -16.44 1.90 -6.13
C HIS A 172 -16.07 3.07 -5.20
N ALA A 173 -14.79 3.40 -5.06
CA ALA A 173 -14.35 4.44 -4.14
C ALA A 173 -14.76 5.86 -4.61
N GLU A 174 -15.19 6.68 -3.65
CA GLU A 174 -15.36 8.12 -3.86
C GLU A 174 -13.98 8.69 -4.22
N ASN A 175 -13.87 9.36 -5.36
CA ASN A 175 -12.60 9.76 -5.97
C ASN A 175 -11.83 8.66 -6.70
N TYR A 176 -12.43 7.59 -7.24
CA TYR A 176 -11.68 6.63 -8.07
C TYR A 176 -10.95 7.28 -9.27
N VAL A 177 -11.57 8.28 -9.90
CA VAL A 177 -10.96 9.08 -10.98
C VAL A 177 -10.74 10.51 -10.48
N MET A 178 -9.53 11.04 -10.69
CA MET A 178 -9.17 12.41 -10.36
C MET A 178 -8.65 13.15 -11.59
N LYS A 179 -8.89 14.46 -11.63
CA LYS A 179 -8.39 15.35 -12.67
C LYS A 179 -7.55 16.47 -12.05
N LYS A 180 -6.33 16.62 -12.54
CA LYS A 180 -5.47 17.78 -12.25
C LYS A 180 -5.40 18.66 -13.50
N THR A 181 -5.56 19.97 -13.32
CA THR A 181 -5.41 20.95 -14.40
C THR A 181 -4.14 21.75 -14.14
N LEU A 182 -3.30 21.89 -15.17
CA LEU A 182 -2.07 22.67 -15.12
C LEU A 182 -2.09 23.71 -16.25
N THR A 183 -1.55 24.88 -15.98
CA THR A 183 -1.21 25.85 -17.02
C THR A 183 0.00 25.36 -17.83
N LEU A 184 0.17 25.90 -19.04
CA LEU A 184 1.33 25.59 -19.87
C LEU A 184 2.66 25.93 -19.17
N ALA A 185 2.68 27.03 -18.41
CA ALA A 185 3.85 27.45 -17.67
C ALA A 185 4.22 26.46 -16.54
N GLU A 186 3.22 25.97 -15.79
CA GLU A 186 3.43 24.95 -14.76
C GLU A 186 3.90 23.63 -15.36
N TRP A 187 3.26 23.17 -16.44
CA TRP A 187 3.67 21.96 -17.16
C TRP A 187 5.14 22.01 -17.58
N ASN A 188 5.53 23.10 -18.26
CA ASN A 188 6.89 23.32 -18.73
C ASN A 188 7.89 23.39 -17.56
N LYS A 189 7.52 24.07 -16.48
CA LYS A 189 8.35 24.17 -15.26
C LYS A 189 8.55 22.81 -14.60
N LEU A 190 7.49 22.03 -14.39
CA LEU A 190 7.53 20.76 -13.67
C LEU A 190 8.31 19.70 -14.45
N LEU A 191 8.07 19.59 -15.76
CA LEU A 191 8.76 18.63 -16.62
C LEU A 191 10.13 19.12 -17.10
N LYS A 192 10.49 20.38 -16.79
CA LYS A 192 11.72 21.05 -17.27
C LYS A 192 11.83 21.02 -18.79
N VAL A 193 10.74 21.35 -19.47
CA VAL A 193 10.61 21.40 -20.94
C VAL A 193 10.14 22.77 -21.39
N ASN A 194 10.18 23.02 -22.70
CA ASN A 194 9.63 24.22 -23.33
C ASN A 194 8.72 23.80 -24.49
N MET A 195 7.55 23.27 -24.15
CA MET A 195 6.56 22.77 -25.11
C MET A 195 5.45 23.80 -25.31
N ASN A 196 4.84 23.78 -26.50
CA ASN A 196 3.58 24.47 -26.76
C ASN A 196 2.41 23.47 -26.75
N PRO A 197 1.14 23.94 -26.83
CA PRO A 197 -0.01 23.04 -26.81
C PRO A 197 -0.03 22.00 -27.94
N ASP A 198 0.53 22.28 -29.11
CA ASP A 198 0.58 21.34 -30.23
C ASP A 198 1.64 20.25 -30.03
N ASP A 199 2.69 20.50 -29.25
CA ASP A 199 3.61 19.46 -28.80
C ASP A 199 2.93 18.52 -27.80
N ILE A 200 2.21 19.08 -26.83
CA ILE A 200 1.51 18.31 -25.77
C ILE A 200 0.43 17.41 -26.37
N LYS A 201 -0.30 17.87 -27.40
CA LYS A 201 -1.30 17.06 -28.12
C LYS A 201 -0.71 15.80 -28.76
N LYS A 202 0.60 15.72 -28.97
CA LYS A 202 1.29 14.56 -29.54
C LYS A 202 1.73 13.55 -28.48
N ILE A 203 1.32 13.71 -27.22
CA ILE A 203 1.63 12.78 -26.15
C ILE A 203 1.20 11.35 -26.50
N GLN A 204 2.12 10.42 -26.35
CA GLN A 204 1.88 8.99 -26.48
C GLN A 204 2.18 8.33 -25.15
N THR A 205 1.33 7.38 -24.76
CA THR A 205 1.55 6.56 -23.57
C THR A 205 1.59 5.10 -23.96
N LYS A 206 2.47 4.36 -23.28
CA LYS A 206 2.48 2.90 -23.31
C LYS A 206 2.06 2.42 -21.93
N GLN A 207 1.04 1.57 -21.88
CA GLN A 207 0.59 0.93 -20.65
C GLN A 207 1.27 -0.43 -20.46
N ASN A 208 1.42 -0.84 -19.20
CA ASN A 208 1.81 -2.20 -18.85
C ASN A 208 0.57 -3.13 -18.79
N ASN A 209 0.78 -4.38 -18.39
CA ASN A 209 -0.29 -5.39 -18.30
C ASN A 209 -1.31 -5.15 -17.16
N THR A 210 -1.11 -4.16 -16.30
CA THR A 210 -2.09 -3.75 -15.26
C THR A 210 -2.84 -2.47 -15.65
N GLY A 211 -2.56 -1.90 -16.83
CA GLY A 211 -3.17 -0.67 -17.31
C GLY A 211 -2.54 0.61 -16.75
N ARG A 212 -1.49 0.51 -15.93
CA ARG A 212 -0.70 1.68 -15.52
C ARG A 212 0.22 2.12 -16.66
N VAL A 213 0.50 3.41 -16.73
CA VAL A 213 1.43 3.96 -17.73
C VAL A 213 2.85 3.51 -17.39
N ASP A 214 3.47 2.79 -18.32
CA ASP A 214 4.89 2.38 -18.28
C ASP A 214 5.77 3.51 -18.83
N LYS A 215 5.37 4.11 -19.95
CA LYS A 215 6.12 5.20 -20.62
C LYS A 215 5.23 6.32 -21.13
N VAL A 216 5.75 7.53 -21.07
CA VAL A 216 5.20 8.74 -21.70
C VAL A 216 6.22 9.28 -22.70
N ILE A 217 5.79 9.57 -23.93
CA ILE A 217 6.64 10.07 -25.01
C ILE A 217 6.01 11.34 -25.60
N ILE A 218 6.79 12.41 -25.71
CA ILE A 218 6.38 13.67 -26.34
C ILE A 218 7.56 14.20 -27.16
N GLY A 219 7.49 14.06 -28.49
CA GLY A 219 8.60 14.42 -29.36
C GLY A 219 9.83 13.55 -29.10
N ASP A 220 10.96 14.19 -28.78
CA ASP A 220 12.23 13.54 -28.41
C ASP A 220 12.33 13.22 -26.90
N LYS A 221 11.35 13.65 -26.09
CA LYS A 221 11.35 13.44 -24.63
C LYS A 221 10.60 12.17 -24.27
N GLN A 222 11.15 11.45 -23.30
CA GLN A 222 10.55 10.27 -22.71
C GLN A 222 10.69 10.30 -21.19
N TRP A 223 9.64 9.85 -20.51
CA TRP A 223 9.62 9.57 -19.07
C TRP A 223 9.05 8.17 -18.83
N THR A 224 9.42 7.55 -17.73
CA THR A 224 8.60 6.48 -17.16
C THR A 224 7.27 7.06 -16.66
N GLY A 225 6.22 6.25 -16.57
CA GLY A 225 4.96 6.72 -16.01
C GLY A 225 5.09 7.15 -14.54
N ARG A 226 6.00 6.54 -13.79
CA ARG A 226 6.30 6.92 -12.40
C ARG A 226 6.95 8.30 -12.31
N GLU A 227 8.02 8.54 -13.06
CA GLU A 227 8.66 9.86 -13.09
C GLU A 227 7.68 10.94 -13.52
N PHE A 228 6.86 10.64 -14.53
CA PHE A 228 5.83 11.56 -15.01
C PHE A 228 4.78 11.88 -13.94
N ARG A 229 4.35 10.85 -13.19
CA ARG A 229 3.44 11.00 -12.05
C ARG A 229 4.08 11.86 -10.95
N GLU A 230 5.32 11.58 -10.57
CA GLU A 230 6.02 12.29 -9.48
C GLU A 230 6.29 13.76 -9.85
N LEU A 231 6.76 14.03 -11.08
CA LEU A 231 7.04 15.39 -11.55
C LEU A 231 5.78 16.26 -11.62
N LEU A 232 4.66 15.67 -12.03
CA LEU A 232 3.39 16.39 -12.14
C LEU A 232 2.54 16.30 -10.88
N ASP A 233 3.00 15.56 -9.85
CA ASP A 233 2.28 15.29 -8.62
C ASP A 233 0.85 14.77 -8.92
N LEU A 234 0.81 13.68 -9.70
CA LEU A 234 -0.41 12.97 -10.04
C LEU A 234 -0.67 11.83 -9.05
N ARG A 235 -1.94 11.48 -8.88
CA ARG A 235 -2.35 10.36 -8.04
C ARG A 235 -2.26 9.02 -8.79
#